data_AF-A0AAD0TA08-F1
#
_entry.id   AF-A0AAD0TA08-F1
#
_cell.length_a   1.000
_cell.length_b   1.000
_cell.length_c   1.000
_cell.angle_alpha   90.00
_cell.angle_beta   90.00
_cell.angle_gamma   90.00
#
_symmetry.space_group_name_H-M   'P 1'
#
loop_
_entity.id
_entity.type
_entity.pdbx_description
1 polymer ?
#
loop_
_entity_poly.entity_id
_entity_poly.type
_entity_poly.pdbx_seq_one_letter_code
_entity_poly.pdbx_strand_id
1 'polypeptide(L)' 'MPARCEAAPLRASRWLLQGRSENVKQVLSRGVLEALETTLGTPDGLDAQLSVQLQDMERSTYTKALF' A
#
# COMPACT_ATOMS: atom_id res chain seq x y z
N MET A 1 5.70 26.66 18.52
CA MET A 1 5.54 25.65 17.45
C MET A 1 4.07 25.57 17.10
N PRO A 2 3.66 25.63 15.82
CA PRO A 2 2.24 25.48 15.51
C PRO A 2 1.80 24.05 15.82
N ALA A 3 0.56 23.90 16.29
CA ALA A 3 -0.05 22.58 16.51
C ALA A 3 -0.19 21.88 15.15
N ARG A 4 0.31 20.64 15.03
CA ARG A 4 0.08 19.81 13.86
C ARG A 4 -1.37 19.32 13.88
N CYS A 5 -2.04 19.36 12.73
CA CYS A 5 -3.36 18.76 12.58
C CYS A 5 -3.21 17.29 12.20
N GLU A 6 -4.09 16.41 12.69
CA GLU A 6 -4.10 15.00 12.28
C GLU A 6 -4.81 14.87 10.93
N ALA A 7 -4.14 14.27 9.94
CA ALA A 7 -4.73 13.94 8.65
C ALA A 7 -5.40 12.55 8.72
N ALA A 8 -6.45 12.36 7.90
CA ALA A 8 -7.04 11.04 7.74
C ALA A 8 -6.00 10.02 7.22
N PRO A 9 -5.96 8.78 7.74
CA PRO A 9 -5.02 7.77 7.31
C PRO A 9 -5.29 7.34 5.87
N LEU A 10 -4.23 7.18 5.09
CA LEU A 10 -4.30 6.66 3.73
C LEU A 10 -3.87 5.20 3.70
N ARG A 11 -4.65 4.38 3.01
CA ARG A 11 -4.41 2.95 2.88
C ARG A 11 -4.44 2.52 1.42
N ALA A 12 -3.37 1.90 0.98
CA ALA A 12 -3.34 1.17 -0.28
C ALA A 12 -3.55 -0.32 -0.03
N SER A 13 -4.43 -0.94 -0.81
CA SER A 13 -4.61 -2.39 -0.80
C SER A 13 -4.28 -2.95 -2.16
N ARG A 14 -3.43 -4.00 -2.20
CA ARG A 14 -3.07 -4.68 -3.43
C ARG A 14 -3.33 -6.17 -3.31
N TRP A 15 -3.97 -6.70 -4.33
CA TRP A 15 -4.32 -8.11 -4.41
C TRP A 15 -3.30 -8.82 -5.32
N LEU A 16 -2.76 -9.94 -4.86
CA LEU A 16 -1.79 -10.75 -5.57
C LEU A 16 -2.31 -12.18 -5.67
N LEU A 17 -2.13 -12.84 -6.80
CA LEU A 17 -2.34 -14.28 -6.85
C LEU A 17 -1.43 -15.00 -5.87
N GLN A 18 -2.00 -15.97 -5.15
CA GLN A 18 -1.28 -16.86 -4.24
C GLN A 18 -0.05 -17.50 -4.90
N GLY A 19 0.94 -17.81 -4.06
CA GLY A 19 2.19 -18.47 -4.44
C GLY A 19 3.43 -17.56 -4.41
N ARG A 20 3.31 -16.32 -3.94
CA ARG A 20 4.47 -15.48 -3.63
C ARG A 20 4.96 -15.77 -2.20
N SER A 21 6.27 -15.83 -2.01
CA SER A 21 6.86 -15.96 -0.69
C SER A 21 6.62 -14.70 0.14
N GLU A 22 6.60 -14.85 1.47
CA GLU A 22 6.43 -13.73 2.39
C GLU A 22 7.50 -12.65 2.21
N ASN A 23 8.75 -13.03 1.91
CA ASN A 23 9.82 -12.08 1.61
C ASN A 23 9.49 -11.22 0.38
N VAL A 24 8.96 -11.83 -0.69
CA VAL A 24 8.53 -11.08 -1.88
C VAL A 24 7.39 -10.13 -1.54
N LYS A 25 6.42 -10.56 -0.72
CA LYS A 25 5.33 -9.69 -0.27
C LYS A 25 5.86 -8.50 0.54
N GLN A 26 6.78 -8.73 1.48
CA GLN A 26 7.41 -7.67 2.27
C GLN A 26 8.12 -6.63 1.40
N VAL A 27 8.94 -7.09 0.45
CA VAL A 27 9.64 -6.20 -0.50
C VAL A 27 8.64 -5.40 -1.33
N LEU A 28 7.58 -6.04 -1.83
CA LEU A 28 6.53 -5.36 -2.60
C LEU A 28 5.75 -4.33 -1.76
N SER A 29 5.37 -4.66 -0.53
CA SER A 29 4.66 -3.71 0.34
C SER A 29 5.51 -2.49 0.66
N ARG A 30 6.81 -2.71 0.89
CA ARG A 30 7.75 -1.63 1.18
C ARG A 30 7.95 -0.73 -0.04
N GLY A 31 8.17 -1.31 -1.22
CA GLY A 31 8.32 -0.52 -2.45
C GLY A 31 7.08 0.31 -2.80
N VAL A 32 5.87 -0.22 -2.53
CA VAL A 32 4.63 0.56 -2.70
C VAL A 32 4.54 1.69 -1.69
N LEU A 33 4.91 1.45 -0.42
CA LEU A 33 4.90 2.48 0.61
C LEU A 33 5.86 3.62 0.26
N GLU A 34 7.10 3.30 -0.13
CA GLU A 34 8.12 4.28 -0.55
C GLU A 34 7.64 5.10 -1.77
N ALA A 35 6.96 4.46 -2.73
CA ALA A 35 6.38 5.16 -3.87
C ALA A 35 5.24 6.11 -3.47
N LEU A 36 4.37 5.69 -2.53
CA LEU A 36 3.30 6.54 -1.99
C LEU A 36 3.86 7.73 -1.22
N GLU A 37 4.87 7.51 -0.38
CA GLU A 37 5.58 8.57 0.36
C GLU A 37 6.18 9.60 -0.61
N THR A 38 6.84 9.13 -1.67
CA THR A 38 7.44 9.99 -2.70
C THR A 38 6.39 10.80 -3.47
N THR A 39 5.24 10.20 -3.76
CA THR A 39 4.21 10.81 -4.60
C THR A 39 3.36 11.82 -3.82
N LEU A 40 2.98 11.48 -2.59
CA LEU A 40 2.12 12.33 -1.77
C LEU A 40 2.90 13.48 -1.13
N GLY A 41 4.19 13.26 -0.85
CA GLY A 41 4.96 14.13 0.04
C GLY A 41 4.42 14.10 1.47
N THR A 42 5.17 14.63 2.43
CA THR A 42 4.63 14.93 3.75
C THR A 42 4.05 16.34 3.71
N PRO A 43 2.73 16.53 3.84
CA PRO A 43 2.16 17.87 3.87
C PRO A 43 2.65 18.59 5.13
N ASP A 44 3.18 19.81 4.98
CA ASP A 44 3.65 20.60 6.12
C ASP A 44 2.52 20.84 7.14
N GLY A 45 2.81 20.59 8.42
CA GLY A 45 1.87 20.81 9.51
C GLY A 45 0.77 19.75 9.67
N LEU A 46 0.82 18.65 8.90
CA LEU A 46 -0.09 17.52 9.03
C LEU A 46 0.66 16.25 9.44
N ASP A 47 0.16 15.54 10.44
CA ASP A 47 0.59 14.18 10.75
C ASP A 47 -0.31 13.19 9.99
N ALA A 48 0.23 12.61 8.91
CA ALA A 48 -0.47 11.67 8.05
C ALA A 48 0.12 10.26 8.18
N GLN A 49 -0.75 9.26 8.35
CA GLN A 49 -0.36 7.85 8.38
C GLN A 49 -0.59 7.19 7.02
N LEU A 50 0.45 6.55 6.49
CA LEU A 50 0.38 5.72 5.28
C LEU A 50 0.50 4.24 5.63
N SER A 51 -0.30 3.40 4.98
CA SER A 51 -0.23 1.95 5.15
C SER A 51 -0.48 1.21 3.84
N VAL A 52 0.18 0.06 3.68
CA VAL A 52 0.01 -0.84 2.53
C VAL A 52 -0.40 -2.20 3.03
N GLN A 53 -1.50 -2.73 2.50
CA GLN A 53 -1.92 -4.11 2.72
C GLN A 53 -1.77 -4.92 1.44
N LEU A 54 -1.14 -6.08 1.55
CA LEU A 54 -1.15 -7.11 0.51
C LEU A 54 -2.15 -8.19 0.88
N GLN A 55 -2.94 -8.62 -0.11
CA GLN A 55 -3.92 -9.68 0.05
C GLN A 55 -3.69 -10.75 -1.01
N ASP A 56 -3.78 -12.00 -0.59
CA ASP A 56 -3.69 -13.15 -1.49
C ASP A 56 -5.04 -13.45 -2.12
N MET A 57 -5.02 -13.62 -3.44
CA MET A 57 -6.13 -14.10 -4.26
C MET A 57 -5.94 -15.57 -4.55
N GLU A 58 -6.97 -16.35 -4.27
CA GLU A 58 -7.02 -17.76 -4.60
C GLU A 58 -6.90 -17.95 -6.12
N ARG A 59 -5.96 -18.79 -6.54
CA ARG A 59 -5.56 -18.91 -7.95
C ARG A 59 -6.52 -19.76 -8.78
N SER A 60 -7.10 -20.81 -8.19
CA SER A 60 -7.96 -21.76 -8.91
C SER A 60 -9.33 -21.17 -9.29
N THR A 61 -9.76 -20.13 -8.60
CA THR A 61 -11.03 -19.43 -8.81
C THR A 61 -10.84 -18.07 -9.48
N TYR A 62 -9.60 -17.58 -9.62
CA TYR A 62 -9.33 -16.33 -10.30
C TYR A 62 -9.53 -16.44 -11.81
N THR A 63 -10.45 -15.61 -12.34
CA THR A 63 -10.74 -15.52 -13.78
C THR A 63 -10.38 -14.12 -14.29
N LYS A 64 -9.81 -14.03 -15.50
CA LYS A 64 -9.49 -12.76 -16.18
C LYS A 64 -9.87 -12.82 -17.65
N ALA A 65 -10.22 -11.69 -18.24
CA ALA A 65 -10.41 -11.52 -19.68
C ALA A 65 -9.29 -10.63 -20.25
N LEU A 66 -8.92 -10.86 -21.51
CA LEU A 66 -8.06 -9.97 -22.28
C LEU A 66 -8.94 -9.29 -23.34
N PHE A 67 -8.74 -7.99 -23.54
CA PHE A 67 -9.38 -7.19 -24.57
C PHE A 67 -8.31 -6.54 -25.44
#